data_AF-A0A5N0E8F6-F1
#
_entry.id   AF-A0A5N0E8F6-F1
#
_cell.length_a   1.000
_cell.length_b   1.000
_cell.length_c   1.000
_cell.angle_alpha   90.00
_cell.angle_beta   90.00
_cell.angle_gamma   90.00
#
_symmetry.space_group_name_H-M   'P 1'
#
loop_
_entity.id
_entity.type
_entity.pdbx_description
1 polymer ?
#
loop_
_entity_poly.entity_id
_entity_poly.type
_entity_poly.pdbx_seq_one_letter_code
_entity_poly.pdbx_strand_id
1 'polypeptide(L)'
;MTNSESAERPKGGKRERLGAAAARVFHEQGVEKTTIADIAHAADVPVGNVYYYFKTKDQLVRAAIGAHDQTLDELIAMLDQLPTPQDRLKALIGGWVGERETAARFGCPSGTLATELDKRADGLDRELADVMRRLVDWAESQFEAMGRTDARDLAVALIAAYQGISLLTNTFRDPELMVTEGDRLGRWIDSLVP
;
A
#
# COMPACT_ATOMS: atom_id res chain seq x y z
N MET A 1 13.58 -1.81 -39.19
CA MET A 1 14.25 -1.03 -38.12
C MET A 1 13.66 0.37 -38.25
N THR A 2 12.79 0.87 -37.39
CA THR A 2 12.73 0.80 -35.93
C THR A 2 11.27 0.77 -35.46
N ASN A 3 10.89 -0.24 -34.67
CA ASN A 3 9.67 -0.22 -33.88
C ASN A 3 9.86 0.82 -32.77
N SER A 4 9.13 1.93 -32.84
CA SER A 4 8.92 2.79 -31.66
C SER A 4 7.90 2.09 -30.78
N GLU A 5 8.37 1.43 -29.73
CA GLU A 5 7.52 0.98 -28.63
C GLU A 5 6.85 2.21 -28.00
N SER A 6 5.53 2.25 -28.10
CA SER A 6 4.67 3.23 -27.47
C SER A 6 4.79 3.07 -25.95
N ALA A 7 5.64 3.88 -25.31
CA ALA A 7 5.64 4.02 -23.86
C ALA A 7 4.25 4.53 -23.44
N GLU A 8 3.48 3.69 -22.76
CA GLU A 8 2.18 4.07 -22.21
C GLU A 8 2.35 5.30 -21.32
N ARG A 9 1.68 6.39 -21.69
CA ARG A 9 1.60 7.59 -20.83
C ARG A 9 0.84 7.19 -19.56
N PRO A 10 1.39 7.41 -18.35
CA PRO A 10 0.68 7.11 -17.12
C PRO A 10 -0.69 7.79 -17.10
N LYS A 11 -1.75 7.03 -16.82
CA LYS A 11 -3.10 7.55 -16.66
C LYS A 11 -3.15 8.40 -15.38
N GLY A 12 -3.00 9.72 -15.51
CA GLY A 12 -3.09 10.67 -14.41
C GLY A 12 -2.59 12.06 -14.78
N GLY A 13 -3.19 13.11 -14.23
CA GLY A 13 -2.69 14.47 -14.36
C GLY A 13 -1.35 14.67 -13.66
N LYS A 14 -0.74 15.84 -13.84
CA LYS A 14 0.57 16.16 -13.22
C LYS A 14 0.52 16.09 -11.69
N ARG A 15 -0.63 16.40 -11.08
CA ARG A 15 -0.83 16.40 -9.63
C ARG A 15 -0.81 14.98 -9.06
N GLU A 16 -1.43 14.04 -9.76
CA GLU A 16 -1.51 12.62 -9.40
C GLU A 16 -0.12 11.97 -9.48
N ARG A 17 0.64 12.23 -10.55
CA ARG A 17 2.03 11.75 -10.67
C ARG A 17 2.92 12.25 -9.53
N LEU A 18 2.71 13.51 -9.10
CA LEU A 18 3.43 14.07 -7.96
C LEU A 18 3.01 13.44 -6.64
N GLY A 19 1.72 13.11 -6.46
CA GLY A 19 1.25 12.35 -5.30
C GLY A 19 1.85 10.95 -5.22
N ALA A 20 1.88 10.23 -6.34
CA ALA A 20 2.51 8.91 -6.43
C ALA A 20 4.02 8.98 -6.16
N ALA A 21 4.71 9.99 -6.70
CA ALA A 21 6.13 10.21 -6.41
C ALA A 21 6.36 10.55 -4.93
N ALA A 22 5.49 11.36 -4.32
CA ALA A 22 5.57 11.66 -2.89
C ALA A 22 5.39 10.39 -2.05
N ALA A 23 4.40 9.55 -2.34
CA ALA A 23 4.20 8.27 -1.64
C ALA A 23 5.44 7.37 -1.71
N ARG A 24 6.04 7.24 -2.90
CA ARG A 24 7.27 6.47 -3.10
C ARG A 24 8.44 7.03 -2.29
N VAL A 25 8.71 8.34 -2.39
CA VAL A 25 9.85 8.95 -1.70
C VAL A 25 9.66 8.92 -0.19
N PHE A 26 8.44 9.13 0.32
CA PHE A 26 8.14 8.98 1.75
C PHE A 26 8.35 7.56 2.24
N HIS A 27 7.97 6.55 1.46
CA HIS A 27 8.23 5.16 1.82
C HIS A 27 9.73 4.84 1.87
N GLU A 28 10.50 5.34 0.91
CA GLU A 28 11.93 5.05 0.81
C GLU A 28 12.80 5.82 1.84
N GLN A 29 12.41 7.05 2.20
CA GLN A 29 13.26 7.99 2.95
C GLN A 29 12.65 8.44 4.28
N GLY A 30 11.35 8.22 4.48
CA GLY A 30 10.56 8.81 5.55
C GLY A 30 10.09 10.23 5.21
N VAL A 31 8.97 10.62 5.80
CA VAL A 31 8.34 11.93 5.60
C VAL A 31 9.31 13.01 6.04
N GLU A 32 9.86 12.93 7.25
CA GLU A 32 10.65 14.02 7.82
C GLU A 32 11.91 14.37 7.03
N LYS A 33 12.60 13.38 6.47
CA LYS A 33 13.83 13.59 5.70
C LYS A 33 13.60 14.03 4.26
N THR A 34 12.39 13.83 3.74
CA THR A 34 12.05 14.14 2.35
C THR A 34 11.83 15.64 2.13
N THR A 35 12.44 16.17 1.07
CA THR A 35 12.25 17.54 0.60
C THR A 35 11.36 17.62 -0.66
N ILE A 36 10.86 18.82 -0.96
CA ILE A 36 10.12 19.10 -2.20
C ILE A 36 10.98 18.82 -3.45
N ALA A 37 12.29 19.05 -3.36
CA ALA A 37 13.22 18.80 -4.45
C ALA A 37 13.38 17.30 -4.73
N ASP A 38 13.43 16.46 -3.69
CA ASP A 38 13.50 15.01 -3.84
C ASP A 38 12.27 14.47 -4.58
N ILE A 39 11.08 14.99 -4.24
CA ILE A 39 9.82 14.61 -4.91
C ILE A 39 9.79 15.10 -6.36
N ALA A 40 10.26 16.33 -6.62
CA ALA A 40 10.35 16.86 -7.98
C ALA A 40 11.26 15.99 -8.86
N HIS A 41 12.42 15.60 -8.32
CA HIS A 41 13.37 14.72 -8.97
C HIS A 41 12.76 13.34 -9.22
N ALA A 42 12.11 12.74 -8.21
CA ALA A 42 11.46 11.44 -8.31
C ALA A 42 10.28 11.43 -9.30
N ALA A 43 9.65 12.57 -9.55
CA ALA A 43 8.54 12.74 -10.49
C ALA A 43 9.00 13.19 -11.90
N ASP A 44 10.30 13.39 -12.10
CA ASP A 44 10.89 13.96 -13.32
C ASP A 44 10.19 15.25 -13.77
N VAL A 45 10.05 16.20 -12.84
CA VAL A 45 9.50 17.54 -13.13
C VAL A 45 10.35 18.66 -12.53
N PRO A 46 10.31 19.86 -13.11
CA PRO A 46 10.88 21.04 -12.48
C PRO A 46 10.32 21.27 -11.07
N VAL A 47 11.18 21.61 -10.11
CA VAL A 47 10.80 21.91 -8.72
C VAL A 47 9.67 22.96 -8.64
N GLY A 48 9.68 23.95 -9.54
CA GLY A 48 8.62 24.96 -9.65
C GLY A 48 7.22 24.38 -9.90
N ASN A 49 7.10 23.22 -10.57
CA ASN A 49 5.81 22.54 -10.75
C ASN A 49 5.31 21.98 -9.42
N VAL A 50 6.20 21.49 -8.55
CA VAL A 50 5.78 20.97 -7.24
C VAL A 50 5.26 22.12 -6.38
N TYR A 51 5.99 23.25 -6.33
CA TYR A 51 5.52 24.45 -5.64
C TYR A 51 4.23 25.03 -6.22
N TYR A 52 3.95 24.80 -7.51
CA TYR A 52 2.67 25.20 -8.10
C TYR A 52 1.51 24.38 -7.51
N TYR A 53 1.64 23.06 -7.43
CA TYR A 53 0.56 22.16 -6.97
C TYR A 53 0.47 21.98 -5.46
N PHE A 54 1.59 22.07 -4.75
CA PHE A 54 1.71 21.79 -3.33
C PHE A 54 2.54 22.88 -2.64
N LYS A 55 1.90 23.61 -1.73
CA LYS A 55 2.52 24.73 -1.00
C LYS A 55 3.19 24.31 0.30
N THR A 56 2.78 23.18 0.85
CA THR A 56 3.28 22.66 2.12
C THR A 56 3.57 21.17 2.01
N LYS A 57 4.42 20.68 2.92
CA LYS A 57 4.71 19.25 3.06
C LYS A 57 3.45 18.45 3.40
N ASP A 58 2.54 19.02 4.19
CA ASP A 58 1.27 18.39 4.55
C ASP A 58 0.38 18.14 3.34
N GLN A 59 0.38 19.06 2.37
CA GLN A 59 -0.34 18.85 1.12
C GLN A 59 0.27 17.71 0.28
N LEU A 60 1.59 17.51 0.34
CA LEU A 60 2.25 16.37 -0.29
C LEU A 60 1.95 15.06 0.45
N VAL A 61 1.93 15.08 1.78
CA VAL A 61 1.55 13.92 2.60
C VAL A 61 0.11 13.52 2.33
N ARG A 62 -0.82 14.48 2.28
CA ARG A 62 -2.20 14.21 1.86
C ARG A 62 -2.28 13.64 0.44
N ALA A 63 -1.47 14.15 -0.49
CA ALA A 63 -1.40 13.61 -1.85
C ALA A 63 -0.84 12.18 -1.89
N ALA A 64 0.11 11.85 -1.02
CA ALA A 64 0.62 10.50 -0.86
C ALA A 64 -0.44 9.55 -0.27
N ILE A 65 -1.20 10.01 0.74
CA ILE A 65 -2.34 9.26 1.28
C ILE A 65 -3.39 9.01 0.18
N GLY A 66 -3.71 10.02 -0.62
CA GLY A 66 -4.59 9.86 -1.79
C GLY A 66 -4.04 8.89 -2.84
N ALA A 67 -2.72 8.81 -3.01
CA ALA A 67 -2.11 7.79 -3.86
C ALA A 67 -2.27 6.38 -3.28
N HIS A 68 -2.12 6.21 -1.96
CA HIS A 68 -2.43 4.92 -1.30
C HIS A 68 -3.89 4.51 -1.48
N ASP A 69 -4.82 5.46 -1.36
CA ASP A 69 -6.26 5.22 -1.56
C ASP A 69 -6.56 4.79 -3.00
N GLN A 70 -5.98 5.49 -3.98
CA GLN A 70 -6.11 5.13 -5.40
C GLN A 70 -5.51 3.73 -5.71
N THR A 71 -4.33 3.42 -5.14
CA THR A 71 -3.73 2.09 -5.28
C THR A 71 -4.60 1.01 -4.64
N LEU A 72 -5.23 1.30 -3.51
CA LEU A 72 -6.17 0.37 -2.88
C LEU A 72 -7.41 0.14 -3.75
N ASP A 73 -7.98 1.18 -4.36
CA ASP A 73 -9.10 1.07 -5.29
C ASP A 73 -8.76 0.17 -6.48
N GLU A 74 -7.60 0.38 -7.09
CA GLU A 74 -7.11 -0.42 -8.22
C GLU A 74 -6.87 -1.88 -7.83
N LEU A 75 -6.29 -2.10 -6.65
CA LEU A 75 -6.07 -3.43 -6.09
C LEU A 75 -7.38 -4.15 -5.86
N ILE A 76 -8.34 -3.53 -5.16
CA ILE A 76 -9.67 -4.10 -4.88
C ILE A 76 -10.38 -4.43 -6.19
N ALA A 77 -10.40 -3.50 -7.15
CA ALA A 77 -11.07 -3.72 -8.44
C ALA A 77 -10.49 -4.91 -9.22
N MET A 78 -9.16 -5.09 -9.15
CA MET A 78 -8.47 -6.23 -9.75
C MET A 78 -8.78 -7.53 -9.02
N LEU A 79 -8.71 -7.54 -7.69
CA LEU A 79 -9.01 -8.73 -6.88
C LEU A 79 -10.46 -9.16 -7.08
N ASP A 80 -11.42 -8.24 -7.09
CA ASP A 80 -12.84 -8.55 -7.25
C ASP A 80 -13.19 -9.24 -8.59
N GLN A 81 -12.30 -9.22 -9.58
CA GLN A 81 -12.46 -10.01 -10.81
C GLN A 81 -12.23 -11.52 -10.60
N LEU A 82 -11.61 -11.93 -9.50
CA LEU A 82 -11.37 -13.33 -9.17
C LEU A 82 -12.69 -14.00 -8.71
N PRO A 83 -12.88 -15.29 -9.03
CA PRO A 83 -14.18 -15.94 -8.95
C PRO A 83 -14.66 -16.20 -7.53
N THR A 84 -13.76 -16.47 -6.58
CA THR A 84 -14.13 -16.82 -5.20
C THR A 84 -13.51 -15.85 -4.19
N PRO A 85 -14.16 -15.58 -3.04
CA PRO A 85 -13.58 -14.77 -1.97
C PRO A 85 -12.26 -15.34 -1.44
N GLN A 86 -12.12 -16.67 -1.45
CA GLN A 86 -10.89 -17.36 -1.09
C GLN A 86 -9.73 -17.00 -2.04
N ASP A 87 -9.97 -17.06 -3.36
CA ASP A 87 -8.97 -16.69 -4.36
C ASP A 87 -8.56 -15.22 -4.24
N ARG A 88 -9.50 -14.34 -3.90
CA ARG A 88 -9.25 -12.91 -3.67
C ARG A 88 -8.32 -12.66 -2.50
N LEU A 89 -8.60 -13.27 -1.35
CA LEU A 89 -7.75 -13.15 -0.16
C LEU A 89 -6.36 -13.75 -0.40
N LYS A 90 -6.26 -14.87 -1.12
CA LYS A 90 -4.98 -15.48 -1.48
C LYS A 90 -4.19 -14.65 -2.48
N ALA A 91 -4.88 -14.00 -3.44
CA ALA A 91 -4.25 -13.08 -4.38
C ALA A 91 -3.77 -11.79 -3.69
N LEU A 92 -4.50 -11.29 -2.68
CA LEU A 92 -4.02 -10.20 -1.83
C LEU A 92 -2.68 -10.57 -1.16
N ILE A 93 -2.60 -11.75 -0.56
CA ILE A 93 -1.35 -12.27 0.02
C ILE A 93 -0.27 -12.42 -1.06
N GLY A 94 -0.61 -12.95 -2.22
CA GLY A 94 0.31 -13.07 -3.36
C GLY A 94 0.91 -11.72 -3.77
N GLY A 95 0.11 -10.65 -3.77
CA GLY A 95 0.59 -9.30 -4.01
C GLY A 95 1.59 -8.83 -2.96
N TRP A 96 1.33 -9.09 -1.68
CA TRP A 96 2.27 -8.78 -0.59
C TRP A 96 3.59 -9.56 -0.70
N VAL A 97 3.52 -10.85 -1.05
CA VAL A 97 4.70 -11.68 -1.30
C VAL A 97 5.47 -11.16 -2.51
N GLY A 98 4.78 -10.67 -3.55
CA GLY A 98 5.40 -10.03 -4.71
C GLY A 98 6.24 -8.81 -4.35
N GLU A 99 5.83 -8.06 -3.33
CA GLU A 99 6.51 -6.86 -2.83
C GLU A 99 7.55 -7.14 -1.72
N ARG A 100 7.90 -8.41 -1.49
CA ARG A 100 8.80 -8.84 -0.39
C ARG A 100 10.15 -8.11 -0.36
N GLU A 101 10.75 -7.82 -1.52
CA GLU A 101 12.04 -7.11 -1.60
C GLU A 101 11.90 -5.65 -1.13
N THR A 102 10.84 -4.99 -1.60
CA THR A 102 10.49 -3.63 -1.18
C THR A 102 10.22 -3.62 0.34
N ALA A 103 9.45 -4.59 0.85
CA ALA A 103 9.18 -4.72 2.28
C ALA A 103 10.45 -4.99 3.09
N ALA A 104 11.35 -5.87 2.63
CA ALA A 104 12.63 -6.13 3.28
C ALA A 104 13.50 -4.88 3.38
N ARG A 105 13.38 -3.94 2.42
CA ARG A 105 14.15 -2.69 2.41
C ARG A 105 13.48 -1.54 3.15
N PHE A 106 12.17 -1.36 3.01
CA PHE A 106 11.46 -0.16 3.46
C PHE A 106 10.23 -0.45 4.33
N GLY A 107 9.84 -1.71 4.49
CA GLY A 107 8.68 -2.12 5.29
C GLY A 107 7.37 -1.92 4.53
N CYS A 108 6.25 -2.05 5.22
CA CYS A 108 4.94 -1.79 4.65
C CYS A 108 4.80 -0.29 4.32
N PRO A 109 4.42 0.10 3.09
CA PRO A 109 4.26 1.51 2.72
C PRO A 109 3.30 2.29 3.63
N SER A 110 2.10 1.75 3.87
CA SER A 110 1.11 2.38 4.75
C SER A 110 1.45 2.21 6.24
N GLY A 111 2.03 1.08 6.62
CA GLY A 111 2.38 0.81 8.02
C GLY A 111 3.48 1.76 8.54
N THR A 112 4.56 1.94 7.78
CA THR A 112 5.64 2.87 8.15
C THR A 112 5.16 4.32 8.16
N LEU A 113 4.40 4.73 7.14
CA LEU A 113 3.79 6.05 7.09
C LEU A 113 2.89 6.30 8.32
N ALA A 114 2.07 5.33 8.72
CA ALA A 114 1.22 5.46 9.91
C ALA A 114 2.02 5.74 11.18
N THR A 115 3.13 5.03 11.39
CA THR A 115 3.99 5.25 12.57
C THR A 115 4.71 6.60 12.56
N GLU A 116 4.94 7.19 11.39
CA GLU A 116 5.48 8.55 11.27
C GLU A 116 4.40 9.61 11.49
N LEU A 117 3.19 9.39 10.96
CA LEU A 117 2.08 10.34 11.09
C LEU A 117 1.51 10.39 12.51
N ASP A 118 1.51 9.28 13.27
CA ASP A 118 1.09 9.24 14.68
C ASP A 118 1.87 10.22 15.57
N LYS A 119 3.10 10.57 15.18
CA LYS A 119 3.93 11.53 15.92
C LYS A 119 3.59 13.00 15.62
N ARG A 120 2.64 13.24 14.71
CA ARG A 120 2.24 14.57 14.24
C ARG A 120 0.89 14.96 14.82
N ALA A 121 0.68 16.26 15.01
CA ALA A 121 -0.55 16.82 15.60
C ALA A 121 -1.48 17.47 14.56
N ASP A 122 -1.48 16.97 13.32
CA ASP A 122 -2.17 17.59 12.17
C ASP A 122 -3.36 16.79 11.61
N GLY A 123 -3.64 15.60 12.17
CA GLY A 123 -4.81 14.80 11.81
C GLY A 123 -4.65 13.95 10.55
N LEU A 124 -3.47 13.96 9.91
CA LEU A 124 -3.19 13.15 8.71
C LEU A 124 -3.12 11.65 9.03
N ASP A 125 -2.82 11.30 10.28
CA ASP A 125 -2.92 9.94 10.82
C ASP A 125 -4.31 9.34 10.63
N ARG A 126 -5.36 10.14 10.84
CA ARG A 126 -6.77 9.71 10.66
C ARG A 126 -7.11 9.49 9.20
N GLU A 127 -6.65 10.37 8.31
CA GLU A 127 -6.86 10.22 6.86
C GLU A 127 -6.23 8.90 6.36
N LEU A 128 -5.03 8.55 6.82
CA LEU A 128 -4.41 7.27 6.49
C LEU A 128 -5.10 6.08 7.16
N ALA A 129 -5.57 6.23 8.40
CA ALA A 129 -6.31 5.19 9.10
C ALA A 129 -7.61 4.81 8.37
N ASP A 130 -8.26 5.76 7.70
CA ASP A 130 -9.44 5.49 6.88
C ASP A 130 -9.10 4.60 5.67
N VAL A 131 -7.97 4.85 4.99
CA VAL A 131 -7.49 3.98 3.90
C VAL A 131 -7.22 2.56 4.40
N MET A 132 -6.54 2.42 5.54
CA MET A 132 -6.29 1.09 6.13
C MET A 132 -7.57 0.39 6.57
N ARG A 133 -8.56 1.14 7.09
CA ARG A 133 -9.87 0.60 7.46
C ARG A 133 -10.60 0.05 6.25
N ARG A 134 -10.57 0.74 5.11
CA ARG A 134 -11.17 0.25 3.85
C ARG A 134 -10.62 -1.11 3.42
N LEU A 135 -9.32 -1.37 3.59
CA LEU A 135 -8.74 -2.68 3.28
C LEU A 135 -9.24 -3.77 4.25
N VAL A 136 -9.38 -3.45 5.54
CA VAL A 136 -9.97 -4.38 6.52
C VAL A 136 -11.44 -4.66 6.19
N ASP A 137 -12.22 -3.62 5.88
CA ASP A 137 -13.63 -3.73 5.52
C ASP A 137 -13.82 -4.58 4.24
N TRP A 138 -12.94 -4.40 3.25
CA TRP A 138 -12.93 -5.25 2.06
C TRP A 138 -12.62 -6.71 2.41
N ALA A 139 -11.60 -6.97 3.24
CA ALA A 139 -11.24 -8.34 3.65
C ALA A 139 -12.36 -9.00 4.47
N GLU A 140 -13.03 -8.24 5.33
CA GLU A 140 -14.21 -8.68 6.09
C GLU A 140 -15.31 -9.15 5.14
N SER A 141 -15.64 -8.37 4.11
CA SER A 141 -16.66 -8.77 3.13
C SER A 141 -16.32 -10.08 2.39
N GLN A 142 -15.03 -10.39 2.21
CA GLN A 142 -14.62 -11.67 1.63
C GLN A 142 -14.85 -12.83 2.61
N PHE A 143 -14.52 -12.65 3.89
CA PHE A 143 -14.80 -13.66 4.92
C PHE A 143 -16.31 -13.86 5.15
N GLU A 144 -17.11 -12.80 5.09
CA GLU A 144 -18.58 -12.90 5.12
C GLU A 144 -19.10 -13.73 3.93
N ALA A 145 -18.57 -13.49 2.73
CA ALA A 145 -18.91 -14.26 1.54
C ALA A 145 -18.46 -15.73 1.61
N MET A 146 -17.48 -16.05 2.46
CA MET A 146 -17.11 -17.42 2.82
C MET A 146 -18.03 -18.05 3.89
N GLY A 147 -19.06 -17.32 4.36
CA GLY A 147 -20.02 -17.78 5.36
C GLY A 147 -19.53 -17.67 6.81
N ARG A 148 -18.47 -16.88 7.07
CA ARG A 148 -17.90 -16.71 8.41
C ARG A 148 -18.72 -15.72 9.23
N THR A 149 -19.11 -16.12 10.45
CA THR A 149 -19.78 -15.22 11.42
C THR A 149 -18.78 -14.37 12.21
N ASP A 150 -17.51 -14.76 12.21
CA ASP A 150 -16.36 -14.10 12.83
C ASP A 150 -15.55 -13.26 11.81
N ALA A 151 -16.18 -12.83 10.71
CA ALA A 151 -15.52 -12.22 9.56
C ALA A 151 -14.66 -10.99 9.91
N ARG A 152 -15.14 -10.10 10.79
CA ARG A 152 -14.38 -8.93 11.24
C ARG A 152 -13.08 -9.32 11.93
N ASP A 153 -13.15 -10.29 12.83
CA ASP A 153 -12.01 -10.75 13.61
C ASP A 153 -10.96 -11.41 12.70
N LEU A 154 -11.41 -12.20 11.73
CA LEU A 154 -10.55 -12.81 10.71
C LEU A 154 -9.89 -11.77 9.80
N ALA A 155 -10.62 -10.75 9.36
CA ALA A 155 -10.09 -9.66 8.56
C ALA A 155 -9.00 -8.89 9.31
N VAL A 156 -9.28 -8.49 10.56
CA VAL A 156 -8.30 -7.84 11.42
C VAL A 156 -7.09 -8.74 11.64
N ALA A 157 -7.28 -10.04 11.90
CA ALA A 157 -6.19 -10.99 12.10
C ALA A 157 -5.31 -11.13 10.85
N LEU A 158 -5.89 -11.18 9.64
CA LEU A 158 -5.14 -11.24 8.38
C LEU A 158 -4.27 -10.00 8.19
N ILE A 159 -4.86 -8.81 8.33
CA ILE A 159 -4.13 -7.55 8.13
C ILE A 159 -3.08 -7.35 9.21
N ALA A 160 -3.39 -7.67 10.48
CA ALA A 160 -2.44 -7.60 11.57
C ALA A 160 -1.27 -8.58 11.39
N ALA A 161 -1.54 -9.81 10.94
CA ALA A 161 -0.50 -10.78 10.60
C ALA A 161 0.43 -10.23 9.52
N TYR A 162 -0.12 -9.69 8.42
CA TYR A 162 0.70 -9.08 7.37
C TYR A 162 1.55 -7.92 7.87
N GLN A 163 1.00 -7.01 8.69
CA GLN A 163 1.78 -5.90 9.27
C GLN A 163 2.94 -6.42 10.14
N GLY A 164 2.71 -7.47 10.94
CA GLY A 164 3.75 -8.14 11.72
C GLY A 164 4.82 -8.80 10.85
N ILE A 165 4.41 -9.54 9.81
CA ILE A 165 5.31 -10.19 8.85
C ILE A 165 6.15 -9.15 8.11
N SER A 166 5.55 -8.05 7.66
CA SER A 166 6.25 -6.97 6.97
C SER A 166 7.27 -6.29 7.87
N LEU A 167 6.92 -6.05 9.14
CA LEU A 167 7.84 -5.53 10.13
C LEU A 167 9.05 -6.45 10.35
N LEU A 168 8.82 -7.75 10.52
CA LEU A 168 9.91 -8.72 10.74
C LEU A 168 10.79 -8.89 9.48
N THR A 169 10.16 -9.00 8.31
CA THR A 169 10.83 -9.00 6.99
C THR A 169 11.75 -7.78 6.86
N ASN A 170 11.26 -6.58 7.19
CA ASN A 170 12.06 -5.36 7.17
C ASN A 170 13.17 -5.33 8.22
N THR A 171 12.87 -5.79 9.44
CA THR A 171 13.82 -5.76 10.56
C THR A 171 15.00 -6.70 10.31
N PHE A 172 14.72 -7.91 9.80
CA PHE A 172 15.74 -8.92 9.54
C PHE A 172 16.38 -8.80 8.16
N ARG A 173 15.81 -7.98 7.27
CA ARG A 173 16.24 -7.85 5.86
C ARG A 173 16.15 -9.19 5.13
N ASP A 174 15.10 -9.95 5.45
CA ASP A 174 14.90 -11.30 4.93
C ASP A 174 13.58 -11.38 4.14
N PRO A 175 13.62 -11.26 2.80
CA PRO A 175 12.43 -11.33 1.96
C PRO A 175 11.79 -12.73 1.94
N GLU A 176 12.52 -13.80 2.27
CA GLU A 176 12.00 -15.17 2.26
C GLU A 176 11.07 -15.44 3.46
N LEU A 177 11.17 -14.63 4.52
CA LEU A 177 10.22 -14.63 5.62
C LEU A 177 8.79 -14.32 5.14
N MET A 178 8.65 -13.32 4.25
CA MET A 178 7.35 -12.95 3.67
C MET A 178 6.75 -14.09 2.85
N VAL A 179 7.56 -14.86 2.13
CA VAL A 179 7.12 -16.02 1.34
C VAL A 179 6.59 -17.10 2.26
N THR A 180 7.39 -17.47 3.25
CA THR A 180 7.09 -18.55 4.19
C THR A 180 5.78 -18.27 4.95
N GLU A 181 5.64 -17.04 5.45
CA GLU A 181 4.44 -16.64 6.17
C GLU A 181 3.25 -16.38 5.22
N GLY A 182 3.49 -15.93 3.99
CA GLY A 182 2.47 -15.83 2.94
C GLY A 182 1.84 -17.19 2.62
N ASP A 183 2.67 -18.22 2.42
CA ASP A 183 2.21 -19.60 2.22
C ASP A 183 1.43 -20.12 3.44
N ARG A 184 1.87 -19.76 4.65
CA ARG A 184 1.17 -20.11 5.89
C ARG A 184 -0.20 -19.44 5.97
N LEU A 185 -0.31 -18.16 5.63
CA LEU A 185 -1.59 -17.44 5.58
C LEU A 185 -2.51 -18.01 4.51
N GLY A 186 -1.97 -18.43 3.35
CA GLY A 186 -2.73 -19.13 2.32
C GLY A 186 -3.34 -20.44 2.83
N ARG A 187 -2.55 -21.28 3.52
CA ARG A 187 -3.05 -22.51 4.15
C ARG A 187 -4.08 -22.23 5.25
N TRP A 188 -3.88 -21.15 6.01
CA TRP A 188 -4.84 -20.74 7.03
C TRP A 188 -6.18 -20.35 6.40
N ILE A 189 -6.20 -19.57 5.32
CA ILE A 189 -7.42 -19.28 4.56
C ILE A 189 -8.09 -20.56 4.06
N ASP A 190 -7.31 -21.49 3.50
CA ASP A 190 -7.82 -22.77 3.00
C ASP A 190 -8.50 -23.60 4.12
N SER A 191 -8.03 -23.48 5.36
CA SER A 191 -8.61 -24.17 6.52
C SER A 191 -9.94 -23.58 7.02
N LEU A 192 -10.32 -22.39 6.55
CA LEU A 192 -11.56 -21.70 6.95
C LEU A 192 -12.75 -22.04 6.06
N VAL A 193 -12.53 -22.76 4.96
CA VAL A 193 -13.58 -23.25 4.07
C VAL A 193 -14.43 -24.30 4.80
N PRO A 194 -15.77 -24.20 4.76
CA PRO A 194 -16.67 -25.16 5.40
C PRO A 194 -16.51 -26.61 4.93
#